data_AF-A0A925UK91-F1
#
_entry.id   AF-A0A925UK91-F1
#
_cell.length_a   1.000
_cell.length_b   1.000
_cell.length_c   1.000
_cell.angle_alpha   90.00
_cell.angle_beta   90.00
_cell.angle_gamma   90.00
#
_symmetry.space_group_name_H-M   'P 1'
#
loop_
_entity.id
_entity.type
_entity.pdbx_description
1 polymer ?
#
loop_
_entity_poly.entity_id
_entity_poly.type
_entity_poly.pdbx_seq_one_letter_code
_entity_poly.pdbx_strand_id
1 'polypeptide(L)'
;RDADGRAIGGACRHAGRAIEDCYALNRKADRAAVFAGWRDMNDYMRENKIEEVAPTVATQVAGAKAAVVEPDEGKPNAAADKPAAKADTKRVKAQDS
;
A
#
# COMPACT_ATOMS: atom_id res chain seq x y z
N ARG A 1 -23.31 1.12 -12.48
CA ARG A 1 -22.00 0.46 -12.69
C ARG A 1 -20.83 1.41 -12.48
N ASP A 2 -20.71 2.54 -13.19
CA ASP A 2 -19.62 3.51 -12.93
C ASP A 2 -19.69 4.09 -11.50
N ALA A 3 -20.85 4.60 -11.11
CA ALA A 3 -21.08 5.11 -9.75
C ALA A 3 -20.77 4.07 -8.66
N ASP A 4 -21.19 2.81 -8.87
CA ASP A 4 -20.90 1.72 -7.94
C ASP A 4 -19.41 1.42 -7.85
N GLY A 5 -18.69 1.42 -8.98
CA GLY A 5 -17.25 1.24 -9.02
C GLY A 5 -16.52 2.34 -8.25
N ARG A 6 -16.87 3.60 -8.48
CA ARG A 6 -16.30 4.74 -7.75
C ARG A 6 -16.56 4.65 -6.25
N ALA A 7 -17.78 4.29 -5.85
CA ALA A 7 -18.13 4.10 -4.45
C ALA A 7 -17.31 2.99 -3.78
N ILE A 8 -17.14 1.86 -4.47
CA ILE A 8 -16.29 0.75 -4.02
C ILE A 8 -14.84 1.21 -3.85
N GLY A 9 -14.28 1.90 -4.84
CA GLY A 9 -12.91 2.40 -4.82
C GLY A 9 -12.65 3.38 -3.68
N GLY A 10 -13.57 4.32 -3.49
CA GLY A 10 -13.49 5.29 -2.39
C GLY A 10 -13.56 4.63 -1.02
N ALA A 11 -14.53 3.74 -0.80
CA ALA A 11 -14.65 2.98 0.44
C ALA A 11 -13.39 2.15 0.72
N CYS A 12 -12.83 1.55 -0.31
CA CYS A 12 -11.59 0.80 -0.26
C CYS A 12 -10.41 1.63 0.22
N ARG A 13 -10.27 2.86 -0.28
CA ARG A 13 -9.20 3.74 0.18
C ARG A 13 -9.41 4.20 1.62
N HIS A 14 -10.65 4.58 1.94
CA HIS A 14 -10.98 4.98 3.32
C HIS A 14 -10.68 3.86 4.33
N ALA A 15 -10.81 2.61 3.89
CA ALA A 15 -10.46 1.41 4.66
C ALA A 15 -8.95 1.08 4.72
N GLY A 16 -8.08 1.92 4.16
CA GLY A 16 -6.64 1.70 4.12
C GLY A 16 -6.17 0.51 3.28
N ARG A 17 -6.99 0.09 2.30
CA ARG A 17 -6.65 -1.05 1.44
C ARG A 17 -5.89 -0.63 0.19
N ALA A 18 -4.98 -1.51 -0.23
CA ALA A 18 -4.35 -1.43 -1.54
C ALA A 18 -5.40 -1.63 -2.65
N ILE A 19 -5.20 -0.96 -3.79
CA ILE A 19 -6.11 -1.04 -4.93
C ILE A 19 -6.21 -2.48 -5.49
N GLU A 20 -5.12 -3.25 -5.42
CA GLU A 20 -5.09 -4.64 -5.88
C GLU A 20 -6.02 -5.54 -5.04
N ASP A 21 -6.06 -5.34 -3.73
CA ASP A 21 -6.99 -6.05 -2.84
C ASP A 21 -8.44 -5.71 -3.19
N CYS A 22 -8.69 -4.45 -3.56
CA CYS A 22 -10.02 -3.99 -3.95
C CYS A 22 -10.51 -4.63 -5.23
N TYR A 23 -9.63 -4.88 -6.21
CA TYR A 23 -9.96 -5.67 -7.39
C TYR A 23 -10.23 -7.14 -7.07
N ALA A 24 -9.46 -7.73 -6.15
CA ALA A 24 -9.66 -9.10 -5.71
C ALA A 24 -11.02 -9.29 -5.02
N LEU A 25 -11.42 -8.34 -4.17
CA LEU A 25 -12.69 -8.34 -3.46
C LEU A 25 -13.90 -8.02 -4.35
N ASN A 26 -13.71 -7.20 -5.39
CA ASN A 26 -14.81 -6.68 -6.20
C ASN A 26 -14.68 -7.08 -7.67
N ARG A 27 -14.55 -8.38 -7.94
CA ARG A 27 -14.30 -8.92 -9.31
C ARG A 27 -15.35 -8.54 -10.36
N LYS A 28 -16.56 -8.14 -9.94
CA LYS A 28 -17.66 -7.74 -10.81
C LYS A 28 -17.71 -6.22 -11.07
N ALA A 29 -16.92 -5.44 -10.32
CA ALA A 29 -16.86 -4.00 -10.47
C ALA A 29 -15.98 -3.63 -11.67
N ASP A 30 -16.30 -2.50 -12.30
CA ASP A 30 -15.46 -1.93 -13.34
C ASP A 30 -14.15 -1.41 -12.73
N ARG A 31 -13.01 -1.98 -13.15
CA ARG A 31 -11.71 -1.65 -12.55
C ARG A 31 -11.34 -0.17 -12.75
N ALA A 32 -11.70 0.42 -13.88
CA ALA A 32 -11.40 1.83 -14.14
C ALA A 32 -12.19 2.75 -13.21
N ALA A 33 -13.48 2.46 -13.02
CA ALA A 33 -14.32 3.19 -12.07
C ALA A 33 -13.84 3.04 -10.62
N VAL A 34 -13.43 1.82 -10.21
CA VAL A 34 -12.84 1.56 -8.89
C VAL A 34 -11.55 2.35 -8.69
N PHE A 35 -10.66 2.37 -9.68
CA PHE A 35 -9.43 3.16 -9.61
C PHE A 35 -9.71 4.66 -9.48
N ALA A 36 -10.65 5.18 -10.27
CA ALA A 36 -11.03 6.58 -10.21
C ALA A 36 -11.50 6.97 -8.80
N GLY A 37 -12.46 6.21 -8.24
CA GLY A 37 -12.94 6.47 -6.87
C GLY A 37 -11.88 6.31 -5.79
N TRP A 38 -10.95 5.36 -5.95
CA TRP A 38 -9.84 5.17 -5.00
C TRP A 38 -8.87 6.36 -5.02
N ARG A 39 -8.55 6.88 -6.20
CA ARG A 39 -7.67 8.06 -6.34
C ARG A 39 -8.32 9.32 -5.80
N ASP A 40 -9.58 9.56 -6.17
CA ASP A 40 -10.34 10.72 -5.70
C ASP A 40 -10.40 10.72 -4.17
N MET A 41 -10.64 9.57 -3.55
CA MET A 41 -10.65 9.44 -2.09
C MET A 41 -9.25 9.56 -1.47
N ASN A 42 -8.20 9.04 -2.09
CA ASN A 42 -6.82 9.24 -1.62
C ASN A 42 -6.47 10.73 -1.58
N ASP A 43 -6.75 11.45 -2.66
CA ASP A 43 -6.41 12.85 -2.78
C ASP A 43 -7.22 13.66 -1.74
N TYR A 44 -8.52 13.37 -1.61
CA TYR A 44 -9.37 13.94 -0.57
C TYR A 44 -8.83 13.69 0.85
N MET A 45 -8.47 12.44 1.20
CA MET A 45 -7.97 12.12 2.54
C MET A 45 -6.62 12.81 2.83
N ARG A 46 -5.74 12.95 1.83
CA ARG A 46 -4.44 13.64 1.98
C ARG A 46 -4.60 15.14 2.15
N GLU A 47 -5.51 15.75 1.41
CA GLU A 47 -5.81 17.18 1.52
C GLU A 47 -6.49 17.52 2.85
N ASN A 48 -7.33 16.62 3.35
CA ASN A 48 -8.15 16.85 4.56
C ASN A 48 -7.59 16.18 5.82
N LYS A 49 -6.43 15.50 5.73
CA LYS A 49 -5.78 14.78 6.84
C LYS A 49 -6.72 13.80 7.54
N ILE A 50 -7.41 13.00 6.73
CA ILE A 50 -8.34 11.98 7.21
C ILE A 50 -7.56 10.68 7.37
N GLU A 51 -7.65 10.10 8.57
CA GLU A 51 -7.06 8.80 8.87
C GLU A 51 -7.88 7.67 8.26
N GLU A 52 -7.19 6.56 7.98
CA GLU A 52 -7.81 5.35 7.44
C GLU A 52 -8.58 4.62 8.55
N VAL A 53 -9.78 4.13 8.22
CA VAL A 53 -10.65 3.43 9.17
C VAL A 53 -10.57 1.93 8.91
N ALA A 54 -9.85 1.21 9.78
CA ALA A 54 -9.69 -0.22 9.66
C ALA A 54 -11.08 -0.91 9.63
N PRO A 55 -11.35 -1.79 8.63
CA PRO A 55 -12.62 -2.49 8.54
C PRO A 55 -12.81 -3.41 9.75
N THR A 56 -13.93 -3.26 10.45
CA THR A 56 -14.31 -4.11 11.60
C THR A 56 -14.89 -5.45 11.16
N VAL A 57 -15.36 -5.56 9.91
CA VAL A 57 -15.88 -6.81 9.35
C VAL A 57 -14.75 -7.56 8.66
N ALA A 58 -14.42 -8.74 9.20
CA ALA A 58 -13.44 -9.64 8.61
C ALA A 58 -13.84 -9.99 7.18
N THR A 59 -12.99 -9.64 6.22
CA THR A 59 -13.22 -9.94 4.81
C THR A 59 -12.49 -11.23 4.47
N GLN A 60 -13.22 -12.28 4.10
CA GLN A 60 -12.60 -13.57 3.73
C GLN A 60 -12.05 -13.48 2.31
N VAL A 61 -10.85 -12.91 2.17
CA VAL A 61 -9.98 -13.19 1.02
C VAL A 61 -9.24 -14.49 1.30
N ALA A 62 -9.51 -15.51 0.50
CA ALA A 62 -8.85 -16.81 0.62
C ALA A 62 -7.32 -16.61 0.53
N GLY A 63 -6.62 -16.59 1.67
CA GLY A 63 -5.16 -16.64 1.77
C GLY A 63 -4.44 -15.57 2.60
N ALA A 64 -5.07 -14.46 3.00
CA ALA A 64 -4.35 -13.42 3.76
C ALA A 64 -4.54 -13.57 5.27
N LYS A 65 -3.53 -14.11 5.97
CA LYS A 65 -3.43 -14.01 7.43
C LYS A 65 -3.25 -12.53 7.79
N ALA A 66 -4.26 -11.95 8.45
CA ALA A 66 -4.23 -10.58 8.93
C ALA A 66 -3.08 -10.40 9.93
N ALA A 67 -2.05 -9.65 9.55
CA ALA A 67 -1.13 -9.05 10.52
C ALA A 67 -1.84 -7.82 11.07
N VAL A 68 -2.31 -7.92 12.32
CA VAL A 68 -2.78 -6.78 13.11
C VAL A 68 -1.55 -5.92 13.39
N VAL A 69 -1.50 -4.73 12.79
CA VAL A 69 -0.64 -3.65 13.25
C VAL A 69 -1.49 -2.76 14.14
N GLU A 70 -1.22 -2.83 15.45
CA GLU A 70 -1.71 -1.84 16.40
C GLU A 70 -1.11 -0.46 16.07
N PRO A 71 -1.87 0.65 16.23
CA PRO A 71 -1.34 1.99 16.02
C PRO A 71 -0.44 2.40 17.19
N ASP A 72 0.84 2.63 16.93
CA ASP A 72 1.79 3.23 17.89
C ASP A 72 1.78 4.75 17.75
N GLU A 73 1.32 5.43 18.80
CA GLU A 73 1.37 6.88 18.95
C GLU A 73 2.78 7.35 19.37
N GLY A 74 3.46 8.11 18.53
CA GLY A 74 4.21 9.28 18.99
C GLY A 74 5.76 9.31 18.91
N LYS A 75 6.21 10.20 18.00
CA LYS A 75 7.39 11.11 18.02
C LYS A 75 8.68 10.72 17.27
N PRO A 76 9.39 11.75 16.71
CA PRO A 76 10.15 11.63 15.47
C PRO A 76 11.65 11.48 15.72
N ASN A 77 12.36 10.83 14.80
CA ASN A 77 13.79 11.03 14.65
C ASN A 77 14.09 11.56 13.24
N ALA A 78 14.40 12.84 13.19
CA ALA A 78 15.00 13.49 12.04
C ALA A 78 16.53 13.38 12.14
N ALA A 79 17.12 13.06 10.99
CA ALA A 79 18.44 13.45 10.51
C ALA A 79 19.70 12.74 11.06
N ALA A 80 20.36 11.99 10.18
CA ALA A 80 21.70 12.29 9.63
C ALA A 80 22.05 11.18 8.62
N ASP A 81 21.85 11.40 7.32
CA ASP A 81 22.81 11.94 6.33
C ASP A 81 23.98 11.00 5.95
N LYS A 82 24.29 11.02 4.65
CA LYS A 82 25.07 10.11 3.77
C LYS A 82 26.61 10.41 3.91
N PRO A 83 27.57 9.90 3.08
CA PRO A 83 27.51 8.97 1.95
C PRO A 83 28.67 7.94 1.74
N ALA A 84 28.38 7.01 0.79
CA ALA A 84 29.20 6.22 -0.14
C ALA A 84 30.74 6.22 -0.11
N ALA A 85 31.34 5.03 -0.24
CA ALA A 85 32.60 4.81 -0.96
C ALA A 85 32.60 3.44 -1.70
N LYS A 86 32.90 3.50 -3.00
CA LYS A 86 33.26 2.34 -3.85
C LYS A 86 34.75 2.06 -3.73
N ALA A 87 35.19 0.82 -3.93
CA ALA A 87 36.23 0.45 -4.91
C ALA A 87 36.69 -1.01 -4.77
N ASP A 88 36.65 -1.68 -5.93
CA ASP A 88 37.36 -2.86 -6.39
C ASP A 88 38.82 -3.00 -5.90
N THR A 89 39.27 -4.23 -5.63
CA THR A 89 40.53 -4.87 -6.11
C THR A 89 40.79 -6.19 -5.37
N LYS A 90 40.71 -7.34 -6.06
CA LYS A 90 41.87 -8.24 -6.27
C LYS A 90 41.53 -9.37 -7.26
N ARG A 91 42.29 -9.38 -8.33
CA ARG A 91 42.34 -10.33 -9.44
C ARG A 91 43.37 -11.43 -9.12
N VAL A 92 43.30 -12.53 -9.88
CA VAL A 92 44.41 -13.46 -10.26
C VAL A 92 44.47 -14.82 -9.53
N LYS A 93 43.93 -15.84 -10.24
CA LYS A 93 44.56 -17.11 -10.69
C LYS A 93 44.88 -18.19 -9.64
N ALA A 94 44.12 -19.28 -9.70
CA ALA A 94 44.54 -20.62 -9.28
C ALA A 94 44.37 -21.58 -10.47
N GLN A 95 45.51 -21.89 -11.11
CA GLN A 95 45.76 -22.99 -12.02
C GLN A 95 47.14 -23.50 -11.56
N ASP A 96 47.20 -24.64 -10.87
CA ASP A 96 48.28 -25.63 -10.93
C ASP A 96 47.93 -26.86 -10.06
N SER A 97 48.34 -28.04 -10.52
CA SER A 97 48.07 -29.42 -10.07
C SER A 97 46.76 -30.06 -10.54
#